data_AF-A0A176X4G1-F1
#
_entry.id   AF-A0A176X4G1-F1
#
_cell.length_a   1.000
_cell.length_b   1.000
_cell.length_c   1.000
_cell.angle_alpha   90.00
_cell.angle_beta   90.00
_cell.angle_gamma   90.00
#
_symmetry.space_group_name_H-M   'P 1'
#
loop_
_entity.id
_entity.type
_entity.pdbx_description
1 polymer ?
#
loop_
_entity_poly.entity_id
_entity_poly.type
_entity_poly.pdbx_seq_one_letter_code
_entity_poly.pdbx_strand_id
1 'polypeptide(L)'
;MATDVTKGEGRFIYCGLRDIAAEAKHDYDTAADGITTRHGDRRSTTMLKSLDQLADEFERLIVNVGASERKINLLSAAMEALVADPSFTGLELEGALDPLKAREIFLGWSTGHKIVMHVVLSLVAHVSRNSLVLFDEPETHLHPPLTAALMHSVRLILTEVNACCVVSTHSPVVLQETLARHVRFVERMGDRVEIKSAVRETFGENVGILTYDAFGLTAASTDFHEALDLLVRSDEDITEIEKLFTNGLSSQARAYVLSEIAAKGG
;
A
#
# COMPACT_ATOMS: atom_id res chain seq x y z
N MET A 1 -18.74 20.72 -6.17
CA MET A 1 -18.10 19.38 -6.18
C MET A 1 -16.79 19.38 -6.96
N ALA A 2 -16.78 19.48 -8.30
CA ALA A 2 -15.51 19.44 -9.05
C ALA A 2 -14.53 20.57 -8.67
N THR A 3 -15.05 21.79 -8.43
CA THR A 3 -14.26 22.96 -7.99
C THR A 3 -13.81 22.92 -6.53
N ASP A 4 -14.48 22.13 -5.70
CA ASP A 4 -14.16 21.95 -4.27
C ASP A 4 -13.06 20.88 -4.12
N VAL A 5 -13.14 19.83 -4.93
CA VAL A 5 -12.13 18.75 -5.02
C VAL A 5 -10.81 19.26 -5.58
N THR A 6 -10.83 20.19 -6.57
CA THR A 6 -9.60 20.77 -7.13
C THR A 6 -8.88 21.73 -6.18
N LYS A 7 -9.59 22.37 -5.25
CA LYS A 7 -9.00 23.30 -4.28
C LYS A 7 -8.62 22.65 -2.95
N GLY A 8 -9.03 21.39 -2.71
CA GLY A 8 -8.89 20.76 -1.39
C GLY A 8 -9.74 21.44 -0.32
N GLU A 9 -10.75 22.22 -0.72
CA GLU A 9 -11.64 22.96 0.15
C GLU A 9 -13.04 22.33 0.05
N GLY A 10 -13.38 21.48 1.02
CA GLY A 10 -14.67 20.78 1.02
C GLY A 10 -14.78 19.73 2.12
N ARG A 11 -15.96 19.13 2.25
CA ARG A 11 -16.17 17.99 3.18
C ARG A 11 -15.46 16.71 2.74
N PHE A 12 -15.03 16.65 1.48
CA PHE A 12 -14.32 15.52 0.88
C PHE A 12 -13.05 16.02 0.22
N ILE A 13 -11.94 15.36 0.53
CA ILE A 13 -10.62 15.72 0.02
C ILE A 13 -10.02 14.43 -0.52
N TYR A 14 -9.58 14.47 -1.78
CA TYR A 14 -8.89 13.36 -2.41
C TYR A 14 -7.38 13.59 -2.37
N CYS A 15 -6.68 12.67 -1.70
CA CYS A 15 -5.23 12.69 -1.56
C CYS A 15 -4.70 11.46 -2.28
N GLY A 16 -4.23 11.61 -3.52
CA GLY A 16 -3.74 10.49 -4.30
C GLY A 16 -3.26 10.89 -5.69
N LEU A 17 -2.81 9.88 -6.44
CA LEU A 17 -2.17 10.04 -7.75
C LEU A 17 -3.14 10.29 -8.89
N ARG A 18 -4.43 10.02 -8.71
CA ARG A 18 -5.42 10.21 -9.79
C ARG A 18 -5.79 11.67 -9.95
N ASP A 19 -5.94 12.11 -11.19
CA ASP A 19 -6.47 13.42 -11.48
C ASP A 19 -8.00 13.34 -11.56
N ILE A 20 -8.65 13.33 -10.38
CA ILE A 20 -10.12 13.24 -10.27
C ILE A 20 -10.79 14.44 -10.96
N ALA A 21 -10.13 15.58 -11.01
CA ALA A 21 -10.67 16.76 -11.66
C ALA A 21 -10.69 16.62 -13.17
N ALA A 22 -9.59 16.13 -13.76
CA ALA A 22 -9.51 15.82 -15.18
C ALA A 22 -10.49 14.70 -15.55
N GLU A 23 -10.58 13.64 -14.73
CA GLU A 23 -11.55 12.55 -14.92
C GLU A 23 -13.00 13.08 -14.90
N ALA A 24 -13.36 13.89 -13.90
CA ALA A 24 -14.71 14.44 -13.79
C ALA A 24 -15.06 15.37 -14.96
N LYS A 25 -14.08 16.12 -15.47
CA LYS A 25 -14.25 16.96 -16.65
C LYS A 25 -14.47 16.11 -17.91
N HIS A 26 -13.68 15.04 -18.08
CA HIS A 26 -13.83 14.11 -19.19
C HIS A 26 -15.20 13.42 -19.17
N ASP A 27 -15.64 12.94 -18.01
CA ASP A 27 -16.96 12.32 -17.82
C ASP A 27 -18.09 13.31 -18.22
N TYR A 28 -17.97 14.58 -17.83
CA TYR A 28 -18.94 15.62 -18.18
C TYR A 28 -19.00 15.90 -19.69
N ASP A 29 -17.83 16.05 -20.32
CA ASP A 29 -17.73 16.33 -21.76
C ASP A 29 -18.30 15.14 -22.58
N THR A 30 -18.00 13.90 -22.17
CA THR A 30 -18.50 12.68 -22.82
C THR A 30 -20.02 12.49 -22.65
N ALA A 31 -20.56 12.88 -21.49
CA ALA A 31 -21.99 12.87 -21.24
C ALA A 31 -22.76 13.93 -22.04
N ALA A 32 -22.12 15.07 -22.34
CA ALA A 32 -22.69 16.11 -23.19
C ALA A 32 -22.78 15.68 -24.67
N ASP A 33 -21.89 14.80 -25.13
CA ASP A 33 -21.86 14.26 -26.50
C ASP A 33 -22.86 13.10 -26.75
N GLY A 34 -23.73 12.77 -25.78
CA GLY A 34 -24.87 11.88 -25.98
C GLY A 34 -24.56 10.38 -26.09
N ILE A 35 -23.32 9.94 -25.87
CA ILE A 35 -22.96 8.52 -25.84
C ILE A 35 -23.12 7.99 -24.41
N THR A 36 -24.34 7.58 -24.06
CA THR A 36 -24.59 6.87 -22.79
C THR A 36 -24.20 5.40 -22.91
N THR A 37 -23.01 5.03 -22.45
CA THR A 37 -22.68 3.64 -22.08
C THR A 37 -22.72 3.50 -20.57
N ARG A 38 -23.93 3.45 -20.00
CA ARG A 38 -24.13 2.92 -18.63
C ARG A 38 -24.07 1.40 -18.68
N HIS A 39 -22.88 0.82 -18.77
CA HIS A 39 -22.66 -0.62 -18.56
C HIS A 39 -21.43 -0.84 -17.67
N GLY A 40 -21.69 -1.09 -16.39
CA GLY A 40 -20.71 -1.58 -15.41
C GLY A 40 -20.11 -0.49 -14.52
N ASP A 41 -20.02 -0.77 -13.21
CA ASP A 41 -19.32 0.00 -12.17
C ASP A 41 -17.80 0.18 -12.42
N ARG A 42 -17.30 -0.22 -13.58
CA ARG A 42 -15.90 -0.20 -13.98
C ARG A 42 -15.64 1.01 -14.88
N ARG A 43 -14.97 2.02 -14.34
CA ARG A 43 -14.43 3.13 -15.14
C ARG A 43 -13.48 2.60 -16.22
N SER A 44 -13.64 3.10 -17.45
CA SER A 44 -12.83 2.71 -18.61
C SER A 44 -11.51 3.47 -18.73
N THR A 45 -11.36 4.61 -18.05
CA THR A 45 -10.19 5.48 -18.15
C THR A 45 -9.81 6.04 -16.77
N THR A 46 -8.56 5.86 -16.38
CA THR A 46 -7.96 6.47 -15.17
C THR A 46 -6.94 7.49 -15.63
N MET A 47 -7.02 8.73 -15.14
CA MET A 47 -6.03 9.76 -15.42
C MET A 47 -5.12 9.94 -14.20
N LEU A 48 -3.81 10.02 -14.43
CA LEU A 48 -2.82 10.23 -13.38
C LEU A 48 -2.29 11.66 -13.44
N LYS A 49 -2.03 12.23 -12.26
CA LYS A 49 -1.35 13.50 -12.11
C LYS A 49 0.08 13.40 -12.64
N SER A 50 0.55 14.45 -13.29
CA SER A 50 1.97 14.58 -13.64
C SER A 50 2.83 14.81 -12.40
N LEU A 51 4.14 14.58 -12.53
CA LEU A 51 5.09 14.88 -11.45
C LEU A 51 5.09 16.37 -11.08
N ASP A 52 4.92 17.27 -12.05
CA ASP A 52 4.80 18.70 -11.79
C ASP A 52 3.55 19.03 -10.99
N GLN A 53 2.40 18.44 -11.32
CA GLN A 53 1.16 18.63 -10.55
C GLN A 53 1.34 18.17 -9.09
N LEU A 54 1.99 17.02 -8.88
CA LEU A 54 2.28 16.51 -7.54
C LEU A 54 3.28 17.39 -6.78
N ALA A 55 4.28 17.94 -7.46
CA ALA A 55 5.26 18.85 -6.84
C ALA A 55 4.59 20.18 -6.43
N ASP A 56 3.71 20.73 -7.27
CA ASP A 56 2.95 21.93 -6.96
C ASP A 56 1.95 21.69 -5.82
N GLU A 57 1.35 20.49 -5.74
CA GLU A 57 0.53 20.07 -4.59
C GLU A 57 1.35 19.97 -3.32
N PHE A 58 2.55 19.37 -3.40
CA PHE A 58 3.46 19.22 -2.28
C PHE A 58 3.84 20.59 -1.68
N GLU A 59 4.21 21.56 -2.51
CA GLU A 59 4.49 22.94 -2.07
C GLU A 59 3.29 23.57 -1.35
N ARG A 60 2.07 23.44 -1.90
CA ARG A 60 0.85 23.95 -1.27
C ARG A 60 0.58 23.30 0.09
N LEU A 61 0.83 22.00 0.23
CA LEU A 61 0.67 21.29 1.48
C LEU A 61 1.66 21.79 2.55
N ILE A 62 2.93 22.00 2.18
CA ILE A 62 3.94 22.58 3.07
C ILE A 62 3.50 23.96 3.58
N VAL A 63 3.05 24.85 2.68
CA VAL A 63 2.54 26.18 3.06
C VAL A 63 1.34 26.07 4.02
N ASN A 64 0.40 25.16 3.76
CA ASN A 64 -0.77 24.95 4.60
C ASN A 64 -0.39 24.44 6.00
N VAL A 65 0.51 23.46 6.09
CA VAL A 65 0.99 22.90 7.35
C VAL A 65 1.76 23.97 8.13
N GLY A 66 2.64 24.73 7.46
CA GLY A 66 3.43 25.79 8.06
C GLY A 66 2.61 26.96 8.64
N ALA A 67 1.35 27.11 8.23
CA ALA A 67 0.46 28.15 8.76
C ALA A 67 -0.08 27.85 10.17
N SER A 68 0.18 26.67 10.75
CA SER A 68 -0.33 26.29 12.06
C SER A 68 0.71 25.53 12.89
N GLU A 69 1.09 26.09 14.04
CA GLU A 69 2.03 25.46 14.98
C GLU A 69 1.58 24.04 15.38
N ARG A 70 0.27 23.83 15.57
CA ARG A 70 -0.28 22.50 15.85
C ARG A 70 0.01 21.51 14.73
N LYS A 71 -0.13 21.92 13.47
CA LYS A 71 0.15 21.06 12.31
C LYS A 71 1.64 20.80 12.16
N ILE A 72 2.49 21.79 12.43
CA ILE A 72 3.95 21.63 12.45
C ILE A 72 4.36 20.58 13.49
N ASN A 73 3.84 20.67 14.72
CA ASN A 73 4.15 19.71 15.78
C ASN A 73 3.66 18.30 15.41
N LEU A 74 2.48 18.19 14.81
CA LEU A 74 1.94 16.92 14.33
C LEU A 74 2.78 16.32 13.19
N LEU A 75 3.24 17.14 12.25
CA LEU A 75 4.15 16.71 11.19
C LEU A 75 5.46 16.21 11.80
N SER A 76 6.05 16.95 12.74
CA SER A 76 7.29 16.55 13.42
C SER A 76 7.16 15.16 14.05
N ALA A 77 6.07 14.92 14.79
CA ALA A 77 5.82 13.61 15.39
C ALA A 77 5.63 12.50 14.34
N ALA A 78 4.93 12.79 13.24
CA ALA A 78 4.75 11.82 12.16
C ALA A 78 6.06 11.51 11.41
N MET A 79 6.94 12.50 11.28
CA MET A 79 8.25 12.38 10.62
C MET A 79 9.23 11.52 11.43
N GLU A 80 9.17 11.54 12.77
CA GLU A 80 10.02 10.68 13.61
C GLU A 80 9.86 9.20 13.26
N ALA A 81 8.64 8.76 12.96
CA ALA A 81 8.37 7.38 12.54
C ALA A 81 8.89 7.06 11.13
N LEU A 82 8.93 8.06 10.22
CA LEU A 82 9.48 7.89 8.88
C LEU A 82 11.01 7.83 8.88
N VAL A 83 11.66 8.75 9.60
CA VAL A 83 13.13 8.87 9.64
C VAL A 83 13.78 7.68 10.34
N ALA A 84 13.03 6.91 11.13
CA ALA A 84 13.48 5.64 11.67
C ALA A 84 13.76 4.58 10.59
N ASP A 85 13.15 4.70 9.40
CA ASP A 85 13.45 3.82 8.27
C ASP A 85 14.76 4.24 7.58
N PRO A 86 15.72 3.31 7.37
CA PRO A 86 17.01 3.62 6.76
C PRO A 86 16.93 4.30 5.38
N SER A 87 15.86 4.09 4.61
CA SER A 87 15.67 4.70 3.28
C SER A 87 15.56 6.22 3.32
N PHE A 88 15.19 6.81 4.47
CA PHE A 88 15.16 8.26 4.65
C PHE A 88 16.53 8.87 5.01
N THR A 89 17.55 8.03 5.27
CA THR A 89 18.89 8.53 5.60
C THR A 89 19.49 9.28 4.41
N GLY A 90 19.89 10.53 4.64
CA GLY A 90 20.50 11.37 3.61
C GLY A 90 19.50 12.11 2.71
N LEU A 91 18.20 11.99 2.94
CA LEU A 91 17.21 12.85 2.30
C LEU A 91 17.22 14.25 2.93
N GLU A 92 17.12 15.29 2.10
CA GLU A 92 17.05 16.69 2.53
C GLU A 92 15.64 17.06 3.06
N LEU A 93 15.21 16.40 4.13
CA LEU A 93 13.86 16.55 4.68
C LEU A 93 13.62 17.96 5.25
N GLU A 94 14.58 18.51 5.98
CA GLU A 94 14.46 19.88 6.53
C GLU A 94 14.31 20.93 5.42
N GLY A 95 15.10 20.79 4.35
CA GLY A 95 15.00 21.65 3.18
C GLY A 95 13.65 21.50 2.46
N ALA A 96 13.09 20.29 2.43
CA ALA A 96 11.78 20.04 1.83
C ALA A 96 10.62 20.71 2.59
N LEU A 97 10.84 21.12 3.84
CA LEU A 97 9.86 21.89 4.63
C LEU A 97 9.93 23.41 4.38
N ASP A 98 10.93 23.89 3.62
CA ASP A 98 10.99 25.26 3.13
C ASP A 98 10.17 25.38 1.84
N PRO A 99 9.08 26.17 1.80
CA PRO A 99 8.27 26.36 0.60
C PRO A 99 9.08 26.75 -0.65
N LEU A 100 10.18 27.48 -0.49
CA LEU A 100 10.99 27.94 -1.62
C LEU A 100 11.82 26.82 -2.27
N LYS A 101 12.07 25.72 -1.54
CA LYS A 101 12.89 24.58 -1.98
C LYS A 101 12.10 23.28 -2.12
N ALA A 102 10.92 23.21 -1.50
CA ALA A 102 10.07 22.03 -1.42
C ALA A 102 9.87 21.36 -2.78
N ARG A 103 9.58 22.16 -3.82
CA ARG A 103 9.35 21.66 -5.18
C ARG A 103 10.58 20.98 -5.78
N GLU A 104 11.75 21.61 -5.71
CA GLU A 104 12.99 21.08 -6.26
C GLU A 104 13.41 19.78 -5.55
N ILE A 105 13.39 19.81 -4.21
CA ILE A 105 13.78 18.66 -3.40
C ILE A 105 12.81 17.48 -3.61
N PHE A 106 11.49 17.76 -3.64
CA PHE A 106 10.48 16.75 -3.91
C PHE A 106 10.73 16.07 -5.26
N LEU A 107 11.03 16.82 -6.32
CA LEU A 107 11.29 16.25 -7.65
C LEU A 107 12.50 15.32 -7.67
N GLY A 108 13.51 15.57 -6.82
CA GLY A 108 14.70 14.74 -6.66
C GLY A 108 14.49 13.41 -5.93
N TRP A 109 13.38 13.23 -5.20
CA TRP A 109 13.12 12.01 -4.44
C TRP A 109 12.72 10.81 -5.32
N SER A 110 12.87 9.59 -4.78
CA SER A 110 12.27 8.41 -5.40
C SER A 110 10.73 8.47 -5.33
N THR A 111 10.05 7.75 -6.21
CA THR A 111 8.58 7.70 -6.26
C THR A 111 7.96 7.29 -4.92
N GLY A 112 8.57 6.33 -4.21
CA GLY A 112 8.09 5.89 -2.89
C GLY A 112 8.13 7.01 -1.85
N HIS A 113 9.25 7.73 -1.76
CA HIS A 113 9.37 8.86 -0.83
C HIS A 113 8.42 10.01 -1.18
N LYS A 114 8.24 10.30 -2.48
CA LYS A 114 7.25 11.28 -2.96
C LYS A 114 5.85 10.93 -2.47
N ILE A 115 5.43 9.68 -2.66
CA ILE A 115 4.11 9.19 -2.24
C ILE A 115 3.95 9.28 -0.73
N VAL A 116 4.91 8.75 0.04
CA VAL A 116 4.83 8.73 1.51
C VAL A 116 4.76 10.13 2.08
N MET A 117 5.64 11.02 1.65
CA MET A 117 5.67 12.40 2.13
C MET A 117 4.41 13.16 1.72
N HIS A 118 3.91 12.95 0.50
CA HIS A 118 2.66 13.56 0.04
C HIS A 118 1.46 13.09 0.88
N VAL A 119 1.35 11.79 1.16
CA VAL A 119 0.30 11.22 2.02
C VAL A 119 0.37 11.82 3.44
N VAL A 120 1.55 11.77 4.07
CA VAL A 120 1.73 12.27 5.44
C VAL A 120 1.37 13.75 5.53
N LEU A 121 1.88 14.58 4.62
CA LEU A 121 1.55 16.01 4.58
C LEU A 121 0.06 16.26 4.31
N SER A 122 -0.53 15.49 3.40
CA SER A 122 -1.96 15.59 3.11
C SER A 122 -2.81 15.30 4.34
N LEU A 123 -2.46 14.25 5.10
CA LEU A 123 -3.16 13.91 6.33
C LEU A 123 -3.02 15.01 7.38
N VAL A 124 -1.80 15.54 7.60
CA VAL A 124 -1.57 16.64 8.54
C VAL A 124 -2.29 17.93 8.12
N ALA A 125 -2.31 18.22 6.82
CA ALA A 125 -2.94 19.43 6.28
C ALA A 125 -4.47 19.39 6.42
N HIS A 126 -5.09 18.23 6.25
CA HIS A 126 -6.53 18.14 5.99
C HIS A 126 -7.33 17.38 7.06
N VAL A 127 -6.73 16.42 7.76
CA VAL A 127 -7.45 15.62 8.75
C VAL A 127 -7.71 16.46 9.99
N SER A 128 -8.94 16.35 10.49
CA SER A 128 -9.39 17.02 11.70
C SER A 128 -10.18 16.06 12.59
N ARG A 129 -10.65 16.55 13.74
CA ARG A 129 -11.37 15.72 14.68
C ARG A 129 -12.62 15.11 14.04
N ASN A 130 -12.83 13.82 14.24
CA ASN A 130 -13.95 13.05 13.67
C ASN A 130 -13.91 12.92 12.13
N SER A 131 -12.76 13.14 11.50
CA SER A 131 -12.57 12.77 10.09
C SER A 131 -12.57 11.25 9.90
N LEU A 132 -13.07 10.81 8.74
CA LEU A 132 -12.93 9.44 8.24
C LEU A 132 -11.96 9.45 7.05
N VAL A 133 -10.87 8.72 7.16
CA VAL A 133 -9.88 8.51 6.11
C VAL A 133 -10.17 7.17 5.44
N LEU A 134 -10.19 7.14 4.10
CA LEU A 134 -10.25 5.93 3.31
C LEU A 134 -8.93 5.79 2.58
N PHE A 135 -8.20 4.70 2.84
CA PHE A 135 -6.87 4.49 2.28
C PHE A 135 -6.86 3.19 1.48
N ASP A 136 -6.71 3.30 0.16
CA ASP A 136 -6.73 2.16 -0.74
C ASP A 136 -5.31 1.79 -1.17
N GLU A 137 -4.91 0.55 -0.88
CA GLU A 137 -3.62 -0.07 -1.20
C GLU A 137 -2.41 0.85 -0.88
N PRO A 138 -2.23 1.28 0.39
CA PRO A 138 -1.15 2.18 0.81
C PRO A 138 0.25 1.66 0.48
N GLU A 139 0.41 0.34 0.28
CA GLU A 139 1.64 -0.35 -0.11
C GLU A 139 2.02 -0.17 -1.59
N THR A 140 1.12 0.34 -2.43
CA THR A 140 1.35 0.38 -3.88
C THR A 140 2.60 1.22 -4.18
N HIS A 141 3.58 0.60 -4.84
CA HIS A 141 4.89 1.19 -5.16
C HIS A 141 5.84 1.44 -3.97
N LEU A 142 5.55 0.90 -2.78
CA LEU A 142 6.41 1.00 -1.61
C LEU A 142 7.09 -0.35 -1.32
N HIS A 143 8.33 -0.29 -0.82
CA HIS A 143 8.96 -1.48 -0.25
C HIS A 143 8.39 -1.76 1.15
N PRO A 144 8.47 -3.01 1.66
CA PRO A 144 7.87 -3.39 2.93
C PRO A 144 8.27 -2.49 4.12
N PRO A 145 9.57 -2.15 4.33
CA PRO A 145 9.95 -1.26 5.42
C PRO A 145 9.28 0.13 5.37
N LEU A 146 9.21 0.73 4.19
CA LEU A 146 8.61 2.04 3.98
C LEU A 146 7.08 2.03 4.18
N THR A 147 6.43 0.92 3.83
CA THR A 147 5.00 0.70 4.11
C THR A 147 4.74 0.67 5.61
N ALA A 148 5.57 -0.05 6.38
CA ALA A 148 5.46 -0.09 7.83
C ALA A 148 5.67 1.30 8.47
N ALA A 149 6.69 2.03 8.01
CA ALA A 149 6.95 3.40 8.46
C ALA A 149 5.75 4.33 8.17
N LEU A 150 5.19 4.27 6.95
CA LEU A 150 3.99 5.02 6.58
C LEU A 150 2.80 4.69 7.51
N MET A 151 2.51 3.41 7.73
CA MET A 151 1.40 3.00 8.58
C MET A 151 1.58 3.46 10.03
N HIS A 152 2.82 3.47 10.53
CA HIS A 152 3.15 4.03 11.83
C HIS A 152 2.87 5.53 11.88
N SER A 153 3.35 6.31 10.91
CA SER A 153 3.07 7.76 10.84
C SER A 153 1.58 8.06 10.75
N VAL A 154 0.84 7.31 9.93
CA VAL A 154 -0.62 7.45 9.79
C VAL A 154 -1.31 7.22 11.13
N ARG A 155 -0.94 6.17 11.86
CA ARG A 155 -1.50 5.86 13.18
C ARG A 155 -1.24 6.98 14.21
N LEU A 156 -0.04 7.55 14.21
CA LEU A 156 0.30 8.69 15.07
C LEU A 156 -0.60 9.90 14.76
N ILE A 157 -0.74 10.24 13.47
CA ILE A 157 -1.59 11.35 13.04
C ILE A 157 -3.04 11.14 13.48
N LEU A 158 -3.62 9.98 13.16
CA LEU A 158 -5.02 9.68 13.46
C LEU A 158 -5.31 9.66 14.97
N THR A 159 -4.36 9.21 15.78
CA THR A 159 -4.46 9.19 17.24
C THR A 159 -4.50 10.62 17.79
N GLU A 160 -3.58 11.47 17.36
CA GLU A 160 -3.46 12.84 17.85
C GLU A 160 -4.66 13.71 17.45
N VAL A 161 -5.21 13.52 16.25
CA VAL A 161 -6.38 14.28 15.78
C VAL A 161 -7.72 13.67 16.20
N ASN A 162 -7.72 12.44 16.74
CA ASN A 162 -8.93 11.66 17.02
C ASN A 162 -9.80 11.47 15.77
N ALA A 163 -9.24 10.80 14.76
CA ALA A 163 -9.89 10.42 13.51
C ALA A 163 -9.85 8.89 13.30
N CYS A 164 -10.67 8.40 12.37
CA CYS A 164 -10.74 7.00 12.00
C CYS A 164 -10.21 6.79 10.58
N CYS A 165 -9.61 5.63 10.32
CA CYS A 165 -9.17 5.24 8.98
C CYS A 165 -9.67 3.83 8.66
N VAL A 166 -10.13 3.64 7.43
CA VAL A 166 -10.43 2.34 6.83
C VAL A 166 -9.43 2.11 5.72
N VAL A 167 -8.73 0.98 5.78
CA VAL A 167 -7.69 0.61 4.83
C VAL A 167 -8.12 -0.63 4.04
N SER A 168 -8.09 -0.56 2.72
CA SER A 168 -8.06 -1.74 1.84
C SER A 168 -6.62 -2.04 1.48
N THR A 169 -6.24 -3.30 1.53
CA THR A 169 -4.85 -3.73 1.37
C THR A 169 -4.78 -5.19 0.97
N HIS A 170 -3.81 -5.52 0.13
CA HIS A 170 -3.34 -6.87 -0.12
C HIS A 170 -1.94 -7.11 0.50
N SER A 171 -1.50 -6.25 1.40
CA SER A 171 -0.17 -6.32 2.00
C SER A 171 -0.21 -6.99 3.37
N PRO A 172 0.50 -8.11 3.56
CA PRO A 172 0.69 -8.69 4.88
C PRO A 172 1.47 -7.75 5.82
N VAL A 173 2.20 -6.77 5.28
CA VAL A 173 2.91 -5.75 6.08
C VAL A 173 1.93 -4.80 6.75
N VAL A 174 0.86 -4.40 6.05
CA VAL A 174 -0.19 -3.56 6.64
C VAL A 174 -0.94 -4.32 7.74
N LEU A 175 -1.17 -5.62 7.54
CA LEU A 175 -1.71 -6.51 8.58
C LEU A 175 -0.77 -6.60 9.79
N GLN A 176 0.55 -6.72 9.56
CA GLN A 176 1.57 -6.75 10.60
C GLN A 176 1.59 -5.47 11.46
N GLU A 177 1.20 -4.33 10.88
CA GLU A 177 1.09 -3.04 11.57
C GLU A 177 -0.29 -2.77 12.18
N THR A 178 -1.22 -3.73 12.11
CA THR A 178 -2.61 -3.57 12.54
C THR A 178 -3.01 -4.64 13.56
N LEU A 179 -3.74 -4.24 14.60
CA LEU A 179 -4.30 -5.19 15.58
C LEU A 179 -5.42 -6.04 14.98
N ALA A 180 -5.42 -7.33 15.27
CA ALA A 180 -6.37 -8.30 14.70
C ALA A 180 -7.84 -7.93 14.91
N ARG A 181 -8.17 -7.30 16.05
CA ARG A 181 -9.54 -6.81 16.31
C ARG A 181 -10.05 -5.82 15.28
N HIS A 182 -9.15 -5.10 14.60
CA HIS A 182 -9.45 -4.14 13.53
C HIS A 182 -9.32 -4.74 12.12
N VAL A 183 -8.93 -6.01 11.99
CA VAL A 183 -8.76 -6.68 10.70
C VAL A 183 -10.03 -7.47 10.34
N ARG A 184 -10.45 -7.36 9.08
CA ARG A 184 -11.52 -8.17 8.48
C ARG A 184 -11.06 -8.66 7.11
N PHE A 185 -11.16 -9.96 6.88
CA PHE A 185 -10.91 -10.58 5.59
C PHE A 185 -12.22 -10.59 4.79
N VAL A 186 -12.16 -10.10 3.56
CA VAL A 186 -13.30 -10.06 2.64
C VAL A 186 -13.04 -11.06 1.53
N GLU A 187 -13.82 -12.15 1.53
CA GLU A 187 -13.71 -13.21 0.54
C GLU A 187 -14.94 -13.22 -0.36
N ARG A 188 -14.74 -13.37 -1.67
CA ARG A 188 -15.83 -13.55 -2.63
C ARG A 188 -15.92 -15.02 -3.04
N MET A 189 -17.04 -15.65 -2.72
CA MET A 189 -17.37 -17.01 -3.14
C MET A 189 -18.52 -16.97 -4.15
N GLY A 190 -18.16 -16.90 -5.45
CA GLY A 190 -19.13 -16.71 -6.54
C GLY A 190 -19.89 -15.38 -6.40
N ASP A 191 -21.20 -15.48 -6.15
CA ASP A 191 -22.09 -14.31 -5.96
C ASP A 191 -22.26 -13.88 -4.50
N ARG A 192 -21.58 -14.53 -3.55
CA ARG A 192 -21.62 -14.18 -2.13
C ARG A 192 -20.31 -13.53 -1.69
N VAL A 193 -20.44 -12.55 -0.81
CA VAL A 193 -19.30 -11.94 -0.09
C VAL A 193 -19.38 -12.39 1.36
N GLU A 194 -18.32 -13.00 1.85
CA GLU A 194 -18.15 -13.39 3.25
C GLU A 194 -17.13 -12.48 3.92
N ILE A 195 -17.42 -12.05 5.15
CA ILE A 195 -16.52 -11.23 5.95
C ILE A 195 -16.11 -12.04 7.18
N LYS A 196 -14.80 -12.31 7.32
CA LYS A 196 -14.24 -13.09 8.42
C LYS A 196 -13.36 -12.20 9.29
N SER A 197 -13.36 -12.46 10.59
CA SER A 197 -12.40 -11.84 11.51
C SER A 197 -11.05 -12.55 11.45
N ALA A 198 -9.97 -11.87 11.82
CA ALA A 198 -8.68 -12.51 11.97
C ALA A 198 -8.72 -13.62 13.04
N VAL A 199 -8.12 -14.77 12.71
CA VAL A 199 -8.10 -15.97 13.56
C VAL A 199 -7.02 -15.94 14.63
N ARG A 200 -6.02 -15.06 14.46
CA ARG A 200 -4.89 -14.84 15.37
C ARG A 200 -4.56 -13.36 15.44
N GLU A 201 -3.69 -12.97 16.38
CA GLU A 201 -3.16 -11.62 16.44
C GLU A 201 -2.34 -11.33 15.18
N THR A 202 -2.55 -10.16 14.56
CA THR A 202 -1.87 -9.75 13.33
C THR A 202 -0.73 -8.80 13.63
N PHE A 203 -0.84 -7.98 14.68
CA PHE A 203 0.17 -7.00 15.01
C PHE A 203 1.49 -7.68 15.42
N GLY A 204 2.56 -7.43 14.66
CA GLY A 204 3.88 -8.04 14.88
C GLY A 204 4.00 -9.52 14.51
N GLU A 205 2.99 -10.13 13.88
CA GLU A 205 3.04 -11.53 13.44
C GLU A 205 4.01 -11.71 12.25
N ASN A 206 4.48 -12.94 12.03
CA ASN A 206 5.33 -13.29 10.90
C ASN A 206 4.61 -13.02 9.56
N VAL A 207 5.26 -12.25 8.68
CA VAL A 207 4.73 -11.89 7.36
C VAL A 207 4.33 -13.14 6.55
N GLY A 208 5.10 -14.22 6.60
CA GLY A 208 4.76 -15.47 5.91
C GLY A 208 3.48 -16.13 6.43
N ILE A 209 3.24 -16.08 7.74
CA ILE A 209 1.99 -16.56 8.34
C ILE A 209 0.82 -15.66 7.91
N LEU A 210 0.99 -14.35 7.94
CA LEU A 210 -0.03 -13.39 7.49
C LEU A 210 -0.35 -13.56 6.01
N THR A 211 0.65 -13.80 5.17
CA THR A 211 0.42 -14.11 3.75
C THR A 211 -0.39 -15.40 3.59
N TYR A 212 -0.06 -16.45 4.36
CA TYR A 212 -0.84 -17.69 4.34
C TYR A 212 -2.29 -17.47 4.77
N ASP A 213 -2.51 -16.78 5.89
CA ASP A 213 -3.85 -16.52 6.42
C ASP A 213 -4.68 -15.60 5.49
N ALA A 214 -4.06 -14.59 4.88
CA ALA A 214 -4.75 -13.61 4.04
C ALA A 214 -5.06 -14.12 2.63
N PHE A 215 -4.15 -14.89 2.04
CA PHE A 215 -4.26 -15.32 0.64
C PHE A 215 -4.60 -16.80 0.48
N GLY A 216 -4.63 -17.55 1.58
CA GLY A 216 -4.86 -18.99 1.53
C GLY A 216 -3.88 -19.67 0.60
N LEU A 217 -2.61 -19.22 0.56
CA LEU A 217 -1.53 -19.86 -0.18
C LEU A 217 -1.28 -21.26 0.40
N THR A 218 -2.19 -22.18 0.13
CA THR A 218 -1.93 -23.59 0.28
C THR A 218 -0.85 -23.92 -0.72
N ALA A 219 0.26 -24.50 -0.26
CA ALA A 219 1.30 -25.04 -1.13
C ALA A 219 0.73 -25.99 -2.21
N ALA A 220 -0.50 -26.48 -2.04
CA ALA A 220 -1.24 -27.24 -3.04
C ALA A 220 -1.55 -26.48 -4.35
N SER A 221 -1.49 -25.15 -4.41
CA SER A 221 -1.83 -24.37 -5.62
C SER A 221 -0.62 -23.71 -6.28
N THR A 222 0.60 -24.10 -5.92
CA THR A 222 1.81 -23.45 -6.42
C THR A 222 2.49 -24.29 -7.50
N ASP A 223 2.68 -23.69 -8.68
CA ASP A 223 3.38 -24.23 -9.86
C ASP A 223 4.73 -24.90 -9.57
N PHE A 224 5.40 -24.55 -8.46
CA PHE A 224 6.68 -25.14 -8.12
C PHE A 224 6.57 -26.61 -7.69
N HIS A 225 5.44 -27.05 -7.10
CA HIS A 225 5.25 -28.47 -6.79
C HIS A 225 5.19 -29.30 -8.06
N GLU A 226 4.50 -28.84 -9.11
CA GLU A 226 4.49 -29.53 -10.41
C GLU A 226 5.90 -29.63 -11.01
N ALA A 227 6.69 -28.56 -10.90
CA ALA A 227 8.09 -28.59 -11.34
C ALA A 227 8.94 -29.60 -10.55
N LEU A 228 8.75 -29.68 -9.23
CA LEU A 228 9.43 -30.65 -8.39
C LEU A 228 8.96 -32.09 -8.68
N ASP A 229 7.66 -32.30 -8.94
CA ASP A 229 7.11 -33.59 -9.33
C ASP A 229 7.72 -34.09 -10.64
N LEU A 230 7.95 -33.19 -11.62
CA LEU A 230 8.63 -33.53 -12.87
C LEU A 230 10.08 -34.00 -12.63
N LEU A 231 10.79 -33.38 -11.70
CA LEU A 231 12.15 -33.79 -11.31
C LEU A 231 12.15 -35.11 -10.53
N VAL A 232 11.15 -35.35 -9.67
CA VAL A 232 10.98 -36.66 -9.02
C VAL A 232 10.63 -37.75 -10.04
N ARG A 233 9.93 -37.38 -11.12
CA ARG A 233 9.55 -38.31 -12.20
C ARG A 233 10.71 -38.75 -13.09
N SER A 234 11.80 -37.99 -13.20
CA SER A 234 12.96 -38.36 -14.02
C SER A 234 13.83 -39.49 -13.42
N ASP A 235 13.41 -40.08 -12.29
CA ASP A 235 14.12 -41.16 -11.55
C ASP A 235 15.54 -40.78 -11.12
N GLU A 236 15.78 -39.48 -10.95
CA GLU A 236 16.97 -38.95 -10.32
C GLU A 236 16.89 -39.10 -8.79
N ASP A 237 18.00 -39.48 -8.14
CA ASP A 237 18.09 -39.48 -6.68
C ASP A 237 18.09 -38.04 -6.14
N ILE A 238 17.69 -37.85 -4.88
CA ILE A 238 17.64 -36.53 -4.21
C ILE A 238 18.95 -35.74 -4.41
N THR A 239 20.08 -36.43 -4.41
CA THR A 239 21.42 -35.83 -4.59
C THR A 239 21.60 -35.23 -5.98
N GLU A 240 21.07 -35.86 -7.03
CA GLU A 240 21.14 -35.35 -8.40
C GLU A 240 20.15 -34.20 -8.59
N ILE A 241 18.93 -34.31 -8.03
CA ILE A 241 17.95 -33.23 -8.04
C ILE A 241 18.52 -31.99 -7.35
N GLU A 242 19.17 -32.13 -6.19
CA GLU A 242 19.78 -31.01 -5.47
C GLU A 242 20.87 -30.28 -6.28
N LYS A 243 21.64 -31.00 -7.11
CA LYS A 243 22.68 -30.40 -7.97
C LYS A 243 22.11 -29.49 -9.07
N LEU A 244 20.83 -29.65 -9.42
CA LEU A 244 20.16 -28.77 -10.38
C LEU A 244 19.93 -27.35 -9.82
N PHE A 245 20.00 -27.19 -8.49
CA PHE A 245 19.80 -25.92 -7.81
C PHE A 245 21.15 -25.37 -7.32
N THR A 246 21.45 -24.11 -7.67
CA THR A 246 22.74 -23.46 -7.33
C THR A 246 23.08 -23.53 -5.84
N ASN A 247 22.07 -23.42 -4.97
CA ASN A 247 22.22 -23.46 -3.51
C ASN A 247 21.59 -24.72 -2.89
N GLY A 248 21.31 -25.74 -3.70
CA GLY A 248 20.48 -26.88 -3.31
C GLY A 248 19.00 -26.52 -3.16
N LEU A 249 18.19 -27.53 -2.85
CA LEU A 249 16.77 -27.35 -2.56
C LEU A 249 16.59 -26.58 -1.25
N SER A 250 15.59 -25.68 -1.21
CA SER A 250 15.16 -25.07 0.05
C SER A 250 14.64 -26.14 1.01
N SER A 251 14.62 -25.85 2.32
CA SER A 251 14.13 -26.81 3.33
C SER A 251 12.71 -27.31 3.03
N GLN A 252 11.83 -26.42 2.56
CA GLN A 252 10.46 -26.76 2.17
C GLN A 252 10.43 -27.63 0.90
N ALA A 253 11.16 -27.23 -0.15
CA ALA A 253 11.21 -27.99 -1.40
C ALA A 253 11.82 -29.38 -1.20
N ARG A 254 12.87 -29.48 -0.38
CA ARG A 254 13.54 -30.74 -0.04
C ARG A 254 12.61 -31.67 0.74
N ALA A 255 11.89 -31.14 1.73
CA ALA A 255 10.91 -31.93 2.49
C ALA A 255 9.80 -32.49 1.58
N TYR A 256 9.32 -31.68 0.63
CA TYR A 256 8.33 -32.10 -0.36
C TYR A 256 8.88 -33.19 -1.29
N VAL A 257 10.04 -32.97 -1.93
CA VAL A 257 10.68 -33.95 -2.83
C VAL A 257 10.93 -35.30 -2.12
N LEU A 258 11.42 -35.27 -0.88
CA LEU A 258 11.63 -36.50 -0.10
C LEU A 258 10.31 -37.25 0.17
N SER A 259 9.22 -36.52 0.44
CA SER A 259 7.89 -37.11 0.62
C SER A 259 7.42 -37.81 -0.67
N GLU A 260 7.59 -37.18 -1.83
CA GLU A 260 7.18 -37.74 -3.12
C GLU A 260 8.05 -38.93 -3.57
N ILE A 261 9.37 -38.87 -3.36
CA ILE A 261 10.26 -40.02 -3.63
C ILE A 261 9.87 -41.22 -2.75
N ALA A 262 9.57 -40.98 -1.46
CA ALA A 262 9.12 -42.03 -0.55
C ALA A 262 7.76 -42.62 -0.98
N ALA A 263 6.84 -41.80 -1.49
CA ALA A 263 5.54 -42.25 -1.99
C ALA A 263 5.64 -43.08 -3.28
N LYS A 264 6.63 -42.80 -4.15
CA LYS A 264 6.94 -43.59 -5.36
C LYS A 264 7.51 -44.99 -5.07
N GLY A 265 8.26 -45.11 -3.97
CA GLY A 265 9.05 -46.29 -3.63
C GLY A 265 8.31 -47.39 -2.85
N GLY A 266 7.03 -47.21 -2.51
CA GLY A 266 6.17 -48.18 -1.83
C GLY A 266 5.06 -48.71 -2.72
#